data_AF-F5XIQ1-F1
#
_entry.id   AF-F5XIQ1-F1
#
_cell.length_a   1.000
_cell.length_b   1.000
_cell.length_c   1.000
_cell.angle_alpha   90.00
_cell.angle_beta   90.00
_cell.angle_gamma   90.00
#
_symmetry.space_group_name_H-M   'P 1'
#
loop_
_entity.id
_entity.type
_entity.pdbx_description
1 polymer ?
#
loop_
_entity_poly.entity_id
_entity_poly.type
_entity_poly.pdbx_seq_one_letter_code
_entity_poly.pdbx_strand_id
1 'polypeptide(L)'
;MLLAFACLFVVLVAAISIVWPYQWRWGIDVRRLLGDYVEADPPAPIDEMRRSLAWYMQVDTDSNSKKLDCLWWCLRIALVAIAAEVVFWVLALWMR
;
A
#
# COMPACT_ATOMS: atom_id res chain seq x y z
N MET A 1 24.13 -9.83 -20.08
CA MET A 1 24.59 -8.67 -19.29
C MET A 1 23.56 -7.54 -19.26
N LEU A 2 23.15 -6.94 -20.40
CA LEU A 2 22.19 -5.82 -20.39
C LEU A 2 20.82 -6.18 -19.76
N LEU A 3 20.30 -7.38 -20.04
CA LEU A 3 19.07 -7.90 -19.42
C LEU A 3 19.19 -8.08 -17.89
N ALA A 4 20.39 -8.39 -17.41
CA ALA A 4 20.62 -8.60 -15.99
C ALA A 4 20.60 -7.26 -15.23
N PHE A 5 21.31 -6.26 -15.77
CA PHE A 5 21.24 -4.90 -15.24
C PHE A 5 19.82 -4.31 -15.28
N ALA A 6 19.03 -4.63 -16.30
CA ALA A 6 17.63 -4.23 -16.36
C ALA A 6 16.79 -4.86 -15.24
N CYS A 7 16.99 -6.16 -14.93
CA CYS A 7 16.29 -6.83 -13.83
C CYS A 7 16.65 -6.20 -12.48
N LEU A 8 17.94 -5.94 -12.22
CA LEU A 8 18.39 -5.26 -11.00
C LEU A 8 17.82 -3.85 -10.87
N PHE A 9 17.73 -3.11 -11.97
CA PHE A 9 17.12 -1.78 -11.97
C PHE A 9 15.64 -1.84 -11.57
N VAL A 10 14.88 -2.81 -12.11
CA VAL A 10 13.48 -3.03 -11.72
C VAL A 10 13.34 -3.35 -10.23
N VAL A 11 14.23 -4.19 -9.70
CA VAL A 11 14.26 -4.52 -8.27
C VAL A 11 14.52 -3.28 -7.41
N LEU A 12 15.47 -2.44 -7.81
CA LEU A 12 15.79 -1.20 -7.08
C LEU A 12 14.59 -0.26 -7.03
N VAL A 13 13.93 -0.02 -8.17
CA VAL A 13 12.74 0.85 -8.24
C VAL A 13 11.60 0.30 -7.40
N ALA A 14 11.37 -1.02 -7.44
CA ALA A 14 10.35 -1.66 -6.62
C ALA A 14 10.67 -1.57 -5.13
N ALA A 15 11.93 -1.77 -4.73
CA ALA A 15 12.35 -1.63 -3.33
C ALA A 15 12.15 -0.21 -2.80
N ILE A 16 12.53 0.81 -3.58
CA ILE A 16 12.31 2.22 -3.23
C ILE A 16 10.81 2.49 -3.07
N SER A 17 10.00 1.98 -4.00
CA SER A 17 8.55 2.13 -3.95
C SER A 17 7.97 1.49 -2.68
N ILE A 18 8.41 0.29 -2.30
CA ILE A 18 7.94 -0.41 -1.09
C ILE A 18 8.30 0.35 0.20
N VAL A 19 9.50 0.93 0.27
CA VAL A 19 9.99 1.64 1.47
C VAL A 19 9.53 3.10 1.49
N TRP A 20 8.95 3.60 0.41
CA TRP A 20 8.54 4.99 0.30
C TRP A 20 7.54 5.35 1.41
N PRO A 21 7.64 6.54 2.02
CA PRO A 21 6.68 6.96 3.04
C PRO A 21 5.30 7.19 2.40
N TYR A 22 4.35 6.32 2.75
CA TYR A 22 2.95 6.47 2.35
C TYR A 22 2.13 7.14 3.46
N GLN A 23 1.23 8.04 3.05
CA GLN A 23 0.19 8.55 3.94
C GLN A 23 -0.87 7.47 4.13
N TRP A 24 -0.71 6.68 5.19
CA TRP A 24 -1.70 5.72 5.61
C TRP A 24 -2.81 6.40 6.41
N ARG A 25 -4.06 6.01 6.18
CA ARG A 25 -5.20 6.53 6.94
C ARG A 25 -5.65 5.47 7.92
N TRP A 26 -5.39 5.66 9.21
CA TRP A 26 -5.78 4.71 10.24
C TRP A 26 -6.61 5.45 11.28
N GLY A 27 -7.93 5.30 11.15
CA GLY A 27 -8.89 5.83 12.11
C GLY A 27 -9.38 7.24 11.82
N ILE A 28 -10.32 7.67 12.66
CA ILE A 28 -11.00 8.96 12.58
C ILE A 28 -10.41 9.93 13.60
N ASP A 29 -10.35 11.21 13.21
CA ASP A 29 -10.08 12.30 14.15
C ASP A 29 -11.19 12.38 15.20
N VAL A 30 -10.83 12.06 16.44
CA VAL A 30 -11.73 12.05 17.61
C VAL A 30 -12.40 13.41 17.81
N ARG A 31 -11.70 14.53 17.55
CA ARG A 31 -12.28 15.87 17.71
C ARG A 31 -13.42 16.10 16.74
N ARG A 32 -13.25 15.62 15.50
CA ARG A 32 -14.29 15.71 14.48
C ARG A 32 -15.49 14.85 14.84
N LEU A 33 -15.25 13.65 15.38
CA LEU A 33 -16.31 12.75 15.78
C LEU A 33 -17.12 13.26 16.99
N LEU A 34 -16.45 13.84 18.00
CA LEU A 34 -17.16 14.50 19.10
C LEU A 34 -17.90 15.75 18.63
N GLY A 35 -17.27 16.60 17.81
CA GLY A 35 -17.88 17.81 17.28
C GLY A 35 -19.14 17.53 16.45
N ASP A 36 -19.06 16.58 15.53
CA ASP A 36 -20.13 16.31 14.56
C ASP A 36 -21.32 15.53 15.17
N TYR A 37 -21.11 14.78 16.26
CA TYR A 37 -22.15 13.88 16.81
C TYR A 37 -22.51 14.10 18.28
N VAL A 38 -21.58 14.50 19.15
CA VAL A 38 -21.79 14.62 20.60
C VAL A 38 -22.01 16.09 21.02
N GLU A 39 -21.22 17.00 20.46
CA GLU A 39 -21.24 18.43 20.75
C GLU A 39 -22.14 19.23 19.79
N ALA A 40 -22.74 18.55 18.80
CA ALA A 40 -23.73 19.12 17.90
C ALA A 40 -25.00 19.54 18.69
N ASP A 41 -25.68 20.59 18.22
CA ASP A 41 -26.94 21.06 18.82
C ASP A 41 -28.09 21.01 17.81
N PRO A 42 -29.06 20.08 17.96
CA PRO A 42 -29.13 19.04 18.98
C PRO A 42 -28.12 17.89 18.73
N PRO A 43 -27.72 17.13 19.75
CA PRO A 43 -26.82 15.98 19.58
C PRO A 43 -27.39 14.98 18.58
N ALA A 44 -26.52 14.47 17.70
CA ALA A 44 -26.94 13.52 16.70
C ALA A 44 -27.35 12.18 17.35
N PRO A 45 -28.35 11.48 16.81
CA PRO A 45 -28.73 10.17 17.33
C PRO A 45 -27.59 9.17 17.16
N ILE A 46 -27.45 8.26 18.14
CA ILE A 46 -26.35 7.29 18.19
C ILE A 46 -26.28 6.40 16.94
N ASP A 47 -27.42 6.13 16.30
CA ASP A 47 -27.50 5.33 15.08
C ASP A 47 -26.86 6.03 13.87
N GLU A 48 -26.98 7.36 13.78
CA GLU A 48 -26.29 8.14 12.75
C GLU A 48 -24.78 8.13 12.96
N MET A 49 -24.33 8.29 14.21
CA MET A 49 -22.91 8.19 14.55
C MET A 49 -22.34 6.82 14.18
N ARG A 50 -23.04 5.72 14.51
CA ARG A 50 -22.63 4.35 14.16
C ARG A 50 -22.53 4.14 12.66
N ARG A 51 -23.53 4.61 11.91
CA ARG A 51 -23.55 4.50 10.44
C ARG A 51 -22.36 5.24 9.83
N SER A 52 -22.10 6.46 10.26
CA SER A 52 -21.00 7.26 9.75
C SER A 52 -19.65 6.64 10.12
N LEU A 53 -19.49 6.13 11.34
CA LEU A 53 -18.28 5.44 11.77
C LEU A 53 -17.97 4.24 10.86
N ALA A 54 -18.98 3.42 10.56
CA ALA A 54 -18.84 2.29 9.64
C ALA A 54 -18.41 2.76 8.24
N TRP A 55 -18.97 3.86 7.76
CA TRP A 55 -18.62 4.44 6.46
C TRP A 55 -17.17 4.95 6.42
N TYR A 56 -16.73 5.69 7.42
CA TYR A 56 -15.35 6.17 7.52
C TYR A 56 -14.35 5.02 7.56
N MET A 57 -14.64 3.98 8.35
CA MET A 57 -13.81 2.78 8.44
C MET A 57 -13.69 2.09 7.08
N GLN A 58 -14.79 1.98 6.33
CA GLN A 58 -14.79 1.40 5.00
C GLN A 58 -13.96 2.25 4.01
N VAL A 59 -14.14 3.57 4.01
CA VAL A 59 -13.40 4.47 3.11
C VAL A 59 -11.89 4.41 3.36
N ASP A 60 -11.46 4.37 4.62
CA ASP A 60 -10.04 4.26 4.96
C ASP A 60 -9.50 2.88 4.61
N THR A 61 -10.27 1.82 4.83
CA THR A 61 -9.93 0.45 4.40
C THR A 61 -9.76 0.39 2.88
N ASP A 62 -10.69 0.96 2.11
CA ASP A 62 -10.65 0.98 0.64
C ASP A 62 -9.48 1.82 0.09
N SER A 63 -9.13 2.91 0.77
CA SER A 63 -7.98 3.74 0.39
C SER A 63 -6.66 3.02 0.65
N ASN A 64 -6.54 2.37 1.80
CA ASN A 64 -5.34 1.63 2.18
C ASN A 64 -5.18 0.34 1.37
N SER A 65 -6.27 -0.37 1.09
CA SER A 65 -6.23 -1.62 0.32
C SER A 65 -5.67 -1.39 -1.09
N LYS A 66 -6.12 -0.34 -1.79
CA LYS A 66 -5.58 0.03 -3.11
C LYS A 66 -4.07 0.28 -3.09
N LYS A 67 -3.57 0.95 -2.03
CA LYS A 67 -2.13 1.20 -1.86
C LYS A 67 -1.38 -0.09 -1.56
N LEU A 68 -1.90 -0.93 -0.67
CA LEU A 68 -1.34 -2.23 -0.34
C LEU A 68 -1.29 -3.16 -1.56
N ASP A 69 -2.35 -3.19 -2.37
CA ASP A 69 -2.41 -4.00 -3.59
C ASP A 69 -1.33 -3.57 -4.59
N CYS A 70 -1.14 -2.26 -4.76
CA CYS A 70 -0.05 -1.73 -5.59
C CYS A 70 1.33 -2.17 -5.06
N LEU A 71 1.56 -2.05 -3.75
CA LEU A 71 2.80 -2.49 -3.11
C LEU A 71 3.02 -4.00 -3.24
N TRP A 72 1.96 -4.80 -3.14
CA TRP A 72 2.00 -6.24 -3.38
C TRP A 72 2.41 -6.58 -4.80
N TRP A 73 1.90 -5.83 -5.79
CA TRP A 73 2.32 -5.98 -7.18
C TRP A 73 3.78 -5.58 -7.38
N CYS A 74 4.25 -4.48 -6.79
CA CYS A 74 5.66 -4.09 -6.82
C CYS A 74 6.55 -5.21 -6.26
N LEU A 75 6.17 -5.80 -5.12
CA LEU A 75 6.90 -6.91 -4.51
C LEU A 75 6.93 -8.14 -5.43
N ARG A 76 5.78 -8.52 -6.01
CA ARG A 76 5.71 -9.66 -6.94
C ARG A 76 6.61 -9.45 -8.16
N ILE A 77 6.60 -8.27 -8.75
CA ILE A 77 7.46 -7.92 -9.89
C ILE A 77 8.94 -7.99 -9.48
N ALA A 78 9.30 -7.45 -8.31
CA ALA A 78 10.66 -7.52 -7.79
C ALA A 78 11.13 -8.97 -7.60
N LEU A 79 10.29 -9.84 -7.03
CA LEU A 79 10.60 -11.25 -6.85
C LEU A 79 10.85 -11.98 -8.18
N VAL A 80 9.99 -11.74 -9.18
CA VAL A 80 10.17 -12.30 -10.52
C VAL A 80 11.45 -11.79 -11.17
N ALA A 81 11.75 -10.50 -11.04
CA ALA A 81 12.97 -9.90 -11.58
C ALA A 81 14.23 -10.47 -10.91
N ILE A 82 14.23 -10.69 -9.59
CA ILE A 82 15.34 -11.35 -8.87
C ILE A 82 15.51 -12.79 -9.35
N ALA A 83 14.43 -13.55 -9.50
CA ALA A 83 14.52 -14.92 -9.98
C ALA A 83 15.09 -14.99 -11.41
N ALA A 84 14.64 -14.11 -12.30
CA ALA A 84 15.17 -14.00 -13.66
C ALA A 84 16.65 -13.61 -13.66
N GLU A 85 17.05 -12.68 -12.78
CA GLU A 85 18.43 -12.26 -12.61
C GLU A 85 19.35 -13.45 -12.28
N VAL A 86 18.96 -14.25 -11.28
CA VAL A 86 19.72 -15.45 -10.88
C VAL A 86 19.86 -16.43 -12.04
N VAL A 87 18.77 -16.69 -12.78
CA VAL A 87 18.78 -17.59 -13.95
C VAL A 87 19.72 -17.08 -15.03
N PHE A 88 19.70 -15.78 -15.35
CA PHE A 88 20.59 -15.19 -16.34
C PHE A 88 22.06 -15.33 -15.95
N TRP A 89 22.41 -15.12 -14.68
CA TRP A 89 23.77 -15.31 -14.21
C TRP A 89 24.23 -16.77 -14.28
N VAL A 90 23.37 -17.71 -13.88
CA VAL A 90 23.68 -19.15 -13.97
C VAL A 90 23.93 -19.56 -15.42
N LEU A 91 23.07 -19.15 -16.35
CA LEU A 91 23.24 -19.45 -17.78
C LEU A 91 24.50 -18.80 -18.34
N ALA A 92 24.78 -17.54 -17.98
CA ALA A 92 25.98 -16.83 -18.44
C ALA A 92 27.28 -17.47 -17.91
N LEU A 93 27.27 -18.02 -16.69
CA LEU A 93 28.37 -18.79 -16.13
C LEU A 93 28.54 -20.14 -16.82
N TRP A 94 27.44 -20.82 -17.13
CA TRP A 94 27.47 -22.15 -17.74
C TRP A 94 27.89 -22.13 -19.21
N MET A 95 27.57 -21.06 -19.94
CA MET A 95 27.93 -20.87 -21.35
C MET A 95 29.34 -20.30 -21.57
N ARG A 96 30.08 -20.01 -20.50
CA ARG A 96 31.42 -19.43 -20.53
C ARG A 96 32.47 -20.49 -20.22
#